data_AF-X0T6P3-F1
#
_entry.id   AF-X0T6P3-F1
#
_cell.length_a   1.000
_cell.length_b   1.000
_cell.length_c   1.000
_cell.angle_alpha   90.00
_cell.angle_beta   90.00
_cell.angle_gamma   90.00
#
_symmetry.space_group_name_H-M   'P 1'
#
loop_
_entity.id
_entity.type
_entity.pdbx_description
1 polymer ?
#
loop_
_entity_poly.entity_id
_entity_poly.type
_entity_poly.pdbx_seq_one_letter_code
_entity_poly.pdbx_strand_id
1 'polypeptide(L)'
;MVAKRKEHDNRSGALNEQTARTTLARIARDVEPICRRFNLRYAQLGASSDRSLYGFNRESGTIIRIRLHNLRTGELRKYSALVATMLHELCHCRYANHSRSFYDLLNDVTEYAKKLGIYQPSRKQ
;
A
#
# COMPACT_ATOMS: atom_id res chain seq x y z
N MET A 1 38.68 -29.98 -12.25
CA MET A 1 38.42 -28.60 -11.80
C MET A 1 36.95 -28.48 -11.49
N VAL A 2 36.59 -28.32 -10.21
CA VAL A 2 35.19 -28.29 -9.75
C VAL A 2 34.63 -26.89 -10.02
N ALA A 3 33.60 -26.82 -10.87
CA ALA A 3 32.84 -25.60 -11.08
C ALA A 3 32.11 -25.23 -9.78
N LYS A 4 32.55 -24.17 -9.12
CA LYS A 4 31.85 -23.57 -7.97
C LYS A 4 30.44 -23.18 -8.40
N ARG A 5 29.43 -23.83 -7.83
CA ARG A 5 28.01 -23.43 -7.95
C ARG A 5 27.84 -22.02 -7.38
N LYS A 6 27.16 -21.15 -8.13
CA LYS A 6 26.76 -19.81 -7.69
C LYS A 6 25.72 -19.93 -6.57
N GLU A 7 26.14 -19.85 -5.32
CA GLU A 7 25.26 -19.64 -4.14
C GLU A 7 25.05 -18.14 -3.85
N HIS A 8 24.85 -17.34 -4.88
CA HIS A 8 24.53 -15.92 -4.74
C HIS A 8 23.12 -15.68 -5.28
N ASP A 9 22.21 -15.26 -4.39
CA ASP A 9 20.96 -14.53 -4.63
C ASP A 9 19.65 -15.09 -4.02
N ASN A 10 19.70 -16.11 -3.14
CA ASN A 10 18.48 -16.52 -2.41
C ASN A 10 18.16 -15.61 -1.21
N ARG A 11 19.16 -14.91 -0.65
CA ARG A 11 18.97 -14.04 0.54
C ARG A 11 18.33 -12.71 0.19
N SER A 12 18.65 -12.12 -0.96
CA SER A 12 18.10 -10.83 -1.41
C SER A 12 16.59 -10.92 -1.66
N GLY A 13 16.14 -12.02 -2.30
CA GLY A 13 14.72 -12.31 -2.50
C GLY A 13 13.97 -12.47 -1.17
N ALA A 14 14.51 -13.27 -0.24
CA ALA A 14 13.90 -13.48 1.07
C ALA A 14 13.81 -12.19 1.92
N LEU A 15 14.83 -11.32 1.86
CA LEU A 15 14.82 -10.02 2.54
C LEU A 15 13.78 -9.07 1.95
N ASN A 16 13.63 -9.06 0.62
CA ASN A 16 12.61 -8.27 -0.07
C ASN A 16 11.19 -8.72 0.28
N GLU A 17 10.95 -10.04 0.33
CA GLU A 17 9.66 -10.57 0.74
C GLU A 17 9.34 -10.25 2.21
N GLN A 18 10.31 -10.36 3.11
CA GLN A 18 10.09 -10.01 4.52
C GLN A 18 9.79 -8.52 4.68
N THR A 19 10.49 -7.67 3.93
CA THR A 19 10.23 -6.22 3.89
C THR A 19 8.83 -5.94 3.34
N ALA A 20 8.41 -6.64 2.29
CA ALA A 20 7.06 -6.50 1.75
C ALA A 20 5.99 -6.92 2.75
N ARG A 21 6.14 -8.09 3.38
CA ARG A 21 5.20 -8.62 4.40
C ARG A 21 5.07 -7.67 5.58
N THR A 22 6.19 -7.21 6.14
CA THR A 22 6.19 -6.28 7.29
C THR A 22 5.60 -4.93 6.93
N THR A 23 5.88 -4.41 5.72
CA THR A 23 5.30 -3.16 5.22
C THR A 23 3.79 -3.26 5.06
N LEU A 24 3.29 -4.33 4.43
CA LEU A 24 1.84 -4.55 4.24
C LEU A 24 1.13 -4.75 5.59
N ALA A 25 1.72 -5.50 6.52
CA ALA A 25 1.18 -5.68 7.87
C ALA A 25 1.08 -4.35 8.63
N ARG A 26 2.07 -3.47 8.46
CA ARG A 26 2.02 -2.11 9.03
C ARG A 26 0.91 -1.28 8.39
N ILE A 27 0.79 -1.28 7.05
CA ILE A 27 -0.31 -0.59 6.36
C ILE A 27 -1.67 -1.09 6.87
N ALA A 28 -1.87 -2.40 6.95
CA ALA A 28 -3.13 -2.99 7.40
C ALA A 28 -3.49 -2.57 8.83
N ARG A 29 -2.51 -2.57 9.75
CA ARG A 29 -2.69 -2.10 11.12
C ARG A 29 -3.06 -0.62 11.16
N ASP A 30 -2.33 0.21 10.42
CA ASP A 30 -2.47 1.66 10.50
C ASP A 30 -3.80 2.12 9.87
N VAL A 31 -4.27 1.47 8.80
CA VAL A 31 -5.55 1.86 8.17
C VAL A 31 -6.80 1.28 8.84
N GLU A 32 -6.66 0.32 9.74
CA GLU A 32 -7.76 -0.30 10.47
C GLU A 32 -8.67 0.70 11.23
N PRO A 33 -8.15 1.67 12.01
CA PRO A 33 -9.02 2.66 12.67
C PRO A 33 -9.74 3.57 11.66
N ILE A 34 -9.16 3.78 10.47
CA ILE A 34 -9.77 4.54 9.38
C ILE A 34 -10.93 3.72 8.79
N CYS A 35 -10.69 2.44 8.48
CA CYS A 35 -11.72 1.53 8.00
C CYS A 35 -12.93 1.50 8.94
N ARG A 36 -12.71 1.41 10.26
CA ARG A 36 -13.79 1.47 11.26
C ARG A 36 -14.53 2.80 11.24
N ARG A 37 -13.81 3.93 11.22
CA ARG A 37 -14.40 5.27 11.27
C ARG A 37 -15.30 5.58 10.07
N PHE A 38 -14.95 5.07 8.90
CA PHE A 38 -15.60 5.36 7.62
C PHE A 38 -16.44 4.20 7.06
N ASN A 39 -16.61 3.13 7.84
CA ASN A 39 -17.29 1.90 7.45
C ASN A 39 -16.78 1.36 6.10
N LEU A 40 -15.46 1.33 5.94
CA LEU A 40 -14.78 0.76 4.78
C LEU A 40 -14.26 -0.63 5.15
N ARG A 41 -14.33 -1.57 4.20
CA ARG A 41 -13.91 -2.95 4.41
C ARG A 41 -13.14 -3.42 3.19
N TYR A 42 -12.12 -4.22 3.44
CA TYR A 42 -11.44 -4.99 2.41
C TYR A 42 -11.11 -6.39 2.96
N ALA A 43 -11.03 -7.39 2.09
CA ALA A 43 -10.77 -8.77 2.51
C ALA A 43 -9.28 -9.12 2.44
N GLN A 44 -8.57 -8.66 1.40
CA GLN A 44 -7.16 -8.98 1.19
C GLN A 44 -6.34 -7.75 0.82
N LEU A 45 -5.15 -7.63 1.40
CA LEU A 45 -4.13 -6.64 1.05
C LEU A 45 -2.85 -7.35 0.62
N GLY A 46 -2.30 -7.00 -0.56
CA GLY A 46 -1.09 -7.61 -1.09
C GLY A 46 -0.18 -6.64 -1.85
N ALA A 47 1.00 -7.12 -2.24
CA ALA A 47 1.89 -6.38 -3.13
C ALA A 47 1.40 -6.51 -4.58
N SER A 48 1.51 -5.43 -5.35
CA SER A 48 1.25 -5.42 -6.79
C SER A 48 2.55 -5.61 -7.57
N SER A 49 2.52 -6.49 -8.57
CA SER A 49 3.54 -6.60 -9.63
C SER A 49 3.22 -5.73 -10.85
N ASP A 50 2.08 -5.03 -10.84
CA ASP A 50 1.66 -4.16 -11.93
C ASP A 50 2.58 -2.94 -12.06
N ARG A 51 3.10 -2.74 -13.27
CA ARG A 51 4.02 -1.65 -13.59
C ARG A 51 3.29 -0.36 -13.99
N SER A 52 2.03 -0.46 -14.40
CA SER A 52 1.20 0.68 -14.81
C SER A 52 0.56 1.39 -13.62
N LEU A 53 0.24 0.66 -12.54
CA LEU A 53 -0.51 1.19 -11.39
C LEU A 53 0.32 1.24 -10.10
N TYR A 54 0.06 2.24 -9.26
CA TYR A 54 0.60 2.29 -7.89
C TYR A 54 -0.19 1.41 -6.91
N GLY A 55 -1.47 1.19 -7.19
CA GLY A 55 -2.35 0.30 -6.46
C GLY A 55 -3.62 0.04 -7.28
N PHE A 56 -4.41 -0.92 -6.83
CA PHE A 56 -5.75 -1.12 -7.35
C PHE A 56 -6.63 -1.79 -6.31
N ASN A 57 -7.93 -1.51 -6.41
CA ASN A 57 -9.01 -2.20 -5.74
C ASN A 57 -9.81 -3.03 -6.76
N ARG A 58 -10.12 -4.28 -6.43
CA ARG A 58 -11.08 -5.11 -7.17
C ARG A 58 -12.30 -5.41 -6.31
N GLU A 59 -13.45 -5.43 -6.98
CA GLU A 59 -14.73 -5.85 -6.40
C GLU A 59 -15.05 -5.13 -5.09
N SER A 60 -14.87 -3.80 -5.09
CA SER A 60 -15.22 -2.94 -3.95
C SER A 60 -14.61 -3.39 -2.61
N GLY A 61 -13.35 -3.86 -2.64
CA GLY A 61 -12.58 -4.23 -1.46
C GLY A 61 -12.27 -5.71 -1.31
N THR A 62 -12.73 -6.60 -2.18
CA THR A 62 -12.31 -8.02 -2.10
C THR A 62 -10.79 -8.14 -2.14
N ILE A 63 -10.14 -7.42 -3.07
CA ILE A 63 -8.68 -7.44 -3.20
C ILE A 63 -8.16 -6.02 -3.38
N ILE A 64 -7.25 -5.61 -2.51
CA ILE A 64 -6.43 -4.42 -2.69
C ILE A 64 -4.97 -4.86 -2.89
N ARG A 65 -4.32 -4.35 -3.94
CA ARG A 65 -2.88 -4.53 -4.13
C ARG A 65 -2.18 -3.19 -4.25
N ILE A 66 -1.00 -3.06 -3.65
CA ILE A 66 -0.19 -1.83 -3.67
C ILE A 66 1.21 -2.15 -4.19
N ARG A 67 1.71 -1.34 -5.12
CA ARG A 67 3.10 -1.37 -5.53
C ARG A 67 3.97 -0.81 -4.43
N LEU A 68 4.82 -1.65 -3.86
CA LEU A 68 5.69 -1.29 -2.74
C LEU A 68 6.97 -0.59 -3.19
N HIS A 69 7.52 -0.97 -4.34
CA HIS A 69 8.84 -0.52 -4.80
C HIS A 69 8.75 0.49 -5.94
N ASN A 70 9.73 1.39 -6.00
CA ASN A 70 9.92 2.28 -7.13
C ASN A 70 10.45 1.47 -8.32
N LEU A 71 9.83 1.59 -9.50
CA LEU A 71 10.24 0.81 -10.67
C LEU A 71 11.61 1.19 -11.22
N ARG A 72 12.07 2.42 -10.97
CA ARG A 72 13.36 2.93 -11.45
C ARG A 72 14.50 2.58 -10.50
N THR A 73 14.30 2.75 -9.19
CA THR A 73 15.36 2.53 -8.19
C THR A 73 15.31 1.15 -7.54
N GLY A 74 14.18 0.43 -7.63
CA GLY A 74 13.96 -0.83 -6.91
C GLY A 74 13.73 -0.64 -5.39
N GLU A 75 13.94 0.56 -4.87
CA GLU A 75 13.83 0.87 -3.45
C GLU A 75 12.37 0.87 -3.00
N LEU A 76 12.14 0.57 -1.73
CA LEU A 76 10.84 0.69 -1.11
C LEU A 76 10.37 2.16 -1.19
N ARG A 77 9.13 2.37 -1.61
CA ARG A 77 8.51 3.71 -1.61
C ARG A 77 8.40 4.19 -0.16
N LYS A 78 8.51 5.51 0.02
CA LYS A 78 8.23 6.16 1.31
C LYS A 78 6.89 5.69 1.86
N TYR A 79 6.85 5.40 3.15
CA TYR A 79 5.64 4.89 3.80
C TYR A 79 4.43 5.82 3.64
N SER A 80 4.63 7.14 3.71
CA SER A 80 3.57 8.12 3.42
C SER A 80 2.98 7.99 2.01
N ALA A 81 3.79 7.66 1.01
CA ALA A 81 3.31 7.41 -0.36
C ALA A 81 2.53 6.09 -0.46
N LEU A 82 2.91 5.06 0.30
CA LEU A 82 2.18 3.80 0.38
C LEU A 82 0.82 3.98 1.05
N VAL A 83 0.78 4.70 2.17
CA VAL A 83 -0.47 5.05 2.87
C VAL A 83 -1.38 5.87 1.97
N ALA A 84 -0.87 6.88 1.26
CA ALA A 84 -1.67 7.66 0.32
C ALA A 84 -2.33 6.78 -0.76
N THR A 85 -1.59 5.81 -1.32
CA THR A 85 -2.16 4.82 -2.24
C THR A 85 -3.22 3.96 -1.53
N MET A 86 -2.98 3.45 -0.32
CA MET A 86 -3.97 2.65 0.41
C MET A 86 -5.27 3.41 0.66
N LEU A 87 -5.19 4.69 1.07
CA LEU A 87 -6.36 5.53 1.30
C LEU A 87 -7.18 5.74 0.02
N HIS A 88 -6.49 5.93 -1.11
CA HIS A 88 -7.13 6.00 -2.43
C HIS A 88 -7.89 4.71 -2.76
N GLU A 89 -7.24 3.55 -2.61
CA GLU A 89 -7.87 2.25 -2.88
C GLU A 89 -9.04 1.94 -1.93
N LEU A 90 -8.98 2.39 -0.67
CA LEU A 90 -10.10 2.26 0.27
C LEU A 90 -11.32 3.07 -0.17
N CYS A 91 -11.13 4.23 -0.80
CA CYS A 91 -12.24 5.01 -1.34
C CYS A 91 -12.95 4.27 -2.48
N HIS A 92 -12.22 3.44 -3.24
CA HIS A 92 -12.80 2.57 -4.26
C HIS A 92 -13.67 1.44 -3.70
N CYS A 93 -13.63 1.14 -2.39
CA CYS A 93 -14.63 0.26 -1.77
C CYS A 93 -16.05 0.85 -1.83
N ARG A 94 -16.18 2.18 -1.99
CA ARG A 94 -17.47 2.89 -2.01
C ARG A 94 -17.78 3.47 -3.38
N TYR A 95 -16.77 4.03 -4.06
CA TYR A 95 -16.95 4.76 -5.31
C TYR A 95 -16.01 4.21 -6.38
N ALA A 96 -16.58 3.57 -7.42
CA ALA A 96 -15.78 2.99 -8.51
C ALA A 96 -15.00 4.05 -9.31
N ASN A 97 -15.60 5.24 -9.51
CA ASN A 97 -15.02 6.31 -10.31
C ASN A 97 -14.53 7.48 -9.44
N HIS A 98 -13.58 8.26 -9.96
CA HIS A 98 -13.06 9.51 -9.35
C HIS A 98 -14.07 10.67 -9.45
N SER A 99 -15.27 10.45 -8.93
CA SER A 99 -16.34 11.45 -8.82
C SER A 99 -16.03 12.47 -7.72
N ARG A 100 -16.84 13.53 -7.63
CA ARG A 100 -16.75 14.48 -6.50
C ARG A 100 -16.87 13.78 -5.15
N SER A 101 -17.85 12.88 -4.99
CA SER A 101 -18.02 12.10 -3.76
C SER A 101 -16.80 11.24 -3.41
N PHE A 102 -16.07 10.75 -4.42
CA PHE A 102 -14.81 10.05 -4.20
C PHE A 102 -13.78 10.98 -3.56
N TYR A 103 -13.59 12.18 -4.12
CA TYR A 103 -12.60 13.13 -3.59
C TYR A 103 -13.00 13.68 -2.23
N ASP A 104 -14.28 13.90 -1.98
CA ASP A 104 -14.79 14.30 -0.66
C ASP A 104 -14.44 13.23 0.38
N LEU A 105 -14.72 11.95 0.09
CA LEU A 105 -14.31 10.84 0.95
C LEU A 105 -12.78 10.74 1.11
N LEU A 106 -12.02 10.89 0.02
CA LEU A 106 -10.56 10.83 0.05
C LEU A 106 -9.97 11.93 0.97
N ASN A 107 -10.53 13.13 0.92
CA ASN A 107 -10.14 14.22 1.80
C ASN A 107 -10.43 13.86 3.26
N ASP A 108 -11.64 13.37 3.56
CA ASP A 108 -12.01 13.02 4.93
C ASP A 108 -11.13 11.92 5.52
N VAL A 109 -10.89 10.83 4.78
CA VAL A 109 -10.02 9.73 5.26
C VAL A 109 -8.57 10.19 5.40
N THR A 110 -8.10 11.09 4.53
CA THR A 110 -6.74 11.65 4.58
C THR A 110 -6.56 12.56 5.79
N GLU A 111 -7.51 13.45 6.06
CA GLU A 111 -7.46 14.31 7.25
C GLU A 111 -7.54 13.49 8.54
N TYR A 112 -8.36 12.44 8.56
CA TYR A 112 -8.39 11.53 9.70
C TYR A 112 -7.07 10.77 9.88
N ALA A 113 -6.45 10.29 8.79
CA ALA A 113 -5.13 9.65 8.84
C ALA A 113 -4.03 10.60 9.35
N LYS A 114 -4.10 11.90 9.01
CA LYS A 114 -3.19 12.92 9.56
C LYS A 114 -3.39 13.11 11.06
N LYS A 115 -4.65 13.20 11.53
CA LYS A 115 -4.99 13.35 12.96
C LYS A 115 -4.47 12.17 13.80
N LEU A 116 -4.49 10.97 13.24
CA LEU A 116 -3.94 9.77 13.88
C LEU A 116 -2.40 9.65 13.78
N GLY A 117 -1.74 10.57 13.06
CA GLY A 117 -0.30 10.54 12.83
C GLY A 117 0.17 9.48 11.82
N ILE A 118 -0.75 8.74 11.18
CA ILE A 118 -0.46 7.68 10.21
C ILE A 118 0.04 8.28 8.88
N TYR A 119 -0.58 9.37 8.42
CA TYR A 119 -0.21 10.03 7.17
C TYR A 119 0.46 11.37 7.41
N GLN A 120 1.75 11.45 7.04
CA GLN A 120 2.57 12.65 7.18
C GLN A 120 3.42 12.85 5.91
N PRO A 121 2.96 13.64 4.93
CA PRO A 121 3.66 13.79 3.65
C PRO A 121 4.98 14.55 3.77
N SER A 122 5.09 15.46 4.74
CA SER A 122 6.25 16.36 4.89
C SER A 122 7.32 15.86 5.88
N ARG A 123 7.07 14.78 6.62
CA ARG A 123 8.05 14.24 7.57
C ARG A 123 9.02 13.33 6.80
N LYS A 124 10.32 13.58 6.94
CA LYS A 124 11.35 12.59 6.56
C LYS A 124 11.16 11.38 7.49
N GLN A 125 10.63 10.30 6.94
CA GLN A 125 10.50 9.01 7.61
C GLN A 125 11.73 8.16 7.31
#